data_AF-A0A8T3TYZ3-F1
#
_entry.id   AF-A0A8T3TYZ3-F1
#
_cell.length_a   1.000
_cell.length_b   1.000
_cell.length_c   1.000
_cell.angle_alpha   90.00
_cell.angle_beta   90.00
_cell.angle_gamma   90.00
#
_symmetry.space_group_name_H-M   'P 1'
#
loop_
_entity.id
_entity.type
_entity.pdbx_description
1 polymer ?
#
loop_
_entity_poly.entity_id
_entity_poly.type
_entity_poly.pdbx_seq_one_letter_code
_entity_poly.pdbx_strand_id
1 'polypeptide(L)'
;ALGAVNITVNKNTIPYDPEKPMVGSGVRVGTPAVTSRGMRDAEMRDIAQLIVDGIAARDDADAQADIRRRVASITDRFPVPGLPVTRVSADIPA
;
A
#
# COMPACT_ATOMS: atom_id res chain seq x y z
N ALA A 1 -0.92 -6.21 8.92
CA ALA A 1 -1.03 -4.74 8.74
C ALA A 1 -1.03 -4.42 7.26
N LEU A 2 -0.01 -3.75 6.69
CA LEU A 2 -0.06 -3.16 5.34
C LEU A 2 -0.41 -4.14 4.20
N GLY A 3 0.19 -5.33 4.19
CA GLY A 3 -0.15 -6.36 3.18
C GLY A 3 -1.61 -6.81 3.24
N ALA A 4 -2.25 -6.81 4.41
CA ALA A 4 -3.65 -7.17 4.58
C ALA A 4 -4.61 -6.10 4.03
N VAL A 5 -4.09 -4.89 3.73
CA VAL A 5 -4.85 -3.77 3.16
C VAL A 5 -4.40 -3.40 1.75
N ASN A 6 -3.73 -4.32 1.04
CA ASN A 6 -3.23 -4.12 -0.33
C ASN A 6 -2.19 -2.99 -0.48
N ILE A 7 -1.42 -2.73 0.58
CA ILE A 7 -0.28 -1.81 0.54
C ILE A 7 1.01 -2.63 0.64
N THR A 8 1.77 -2.65 -0.45
CA THR A 8 3.03 -3.41 -0.54
C THR A 8 4.22 -2.53 -0.18
N VAL A 9 4.95 -2.93 0.86
CA VAL A 9 6.22 -2.33 1.29
C VAL A 9 7.21 -3.43 1.68
N ASN A 10 8.47 -3.06 1.87
CA ASN A 10 9.51 -3.97 2.34
C ASN A 10 9.93 -3.63 3.78
N LYS A 11 10.06 -4.67 4.63
CA LYS A 11 10.69 -4.54 5.94
C LYS A 11 12.16 -4.19 5.76
N ASN A 12 12.67 -3.21 6.49
CA ASN A 12 14.03 -2.73 6.35
C ASN A 12 14.59 -2.39 7.74
N THR A 13 15.87 -2.64 7.96
CA THR A 13 16.53 -2.22 9.19
C THR A 13 16.61 -0.69 9.27
N ILE A 14 16.66 -0.17 10.49
CA ILE A 14 16.96 1.24 10.78
C ILE A 14 18.39 1.38 11.31
N PRO A 15 18.98 2.60 11.37
CA PRO A 15 20.27 2.79 12.03
C PRO A 15 20.22 2.28 13.48
N TYR A 16 21.21 1.45 13.86
CA TYR A 16 21.30 0.82 15.19
C TYR A 16 20.07 -0.02 15.57
N ASP A 17 19.45 -0.70 14.60
CA ASP A 17 18.25 -1.52 14.80
C ASP A 17 18.45 -2.54 15.95
N PRO A 18 17.56 -2.56 16.96
CA PRO A 18 17.61 -3.58 18.01
C PRO A 18 17.23 -4.97 17.50
N GLU A 19 16.50 -5.05 16.38
CA GLU A 19 16.03 -6.29 15.80
C GLU A 19 17.00 -6.91 14.80
N LYS A 20 16.86 -8.21 14.56
CA LYS A 20 17.67 -8.94 13.58
C LYS A 20 17.37 -8.46 12.14
N PRO A 21 18.33 -8.53 11.20
CA PRO A 21 18.13 -8.08 9.82
C PRO A 21 16.93 -8.68 9.09
N MET A 22 16.56 -9.92 9.39
CA MET A 22 15.40 -10.61 8.78
C MET A 22 14.04 -10.14 9.34
N VAL A 23 14.04 -9.44 10.46
CA VAL A 23 12.84 -8.90 11.11
C VAL A 23 12.74 -7.40 10.79
N GLY A 24 13.75 -6.63 11.18
CA GLY A 24 13.81 -5.17 11.03
C GLY A 24 12.76 -4.41 11.84
N SER A 25 13.09 -3.20 12.27
CA SER A 25 12.17 -2.30 13.00
C SER A 25 11.52 -1.24 12.10
N GLY A 26 11.83 -1.22 10.80
CA GLY A 26 11.37 -0.20 9.86
C GLY A 26 10.75 -0.75 8.57
N VAL A 27 10.23 0.17 7.77
CA VAL A 27 9.74 -0.09 6.42
C VAL A 27 10.38 0.88 5.43
N ARG A 28 10.70 0.39 4.24
CA ARG A 28 11.16 1.24 3.12
C ARG A 28 9.99 1.55 2.20
N VAL A 29 9.81 2.84 1.93
CA VAL A 29 8.77 3.37 1.03
C VAL A 29 9.44 4.04 -0.16
N GLY A 30 8.89 3.84 -1.35
CA GLY A 30 9.36 4.47 -2.59
C GLY A 30 8.20 4.94 -3.45
N THR A 31 8.38 6.07 -4.10
CA THR A 31 7.39 6.69 -5.00
C THR A 31 7.42 6.24 -6.47
N PRO A 32 8.49 5.65 -7.06
CA PRO A 32 8.54 5.39 -8.51
C PRO A 32 7.34 4.62 -9.07
N ALA A 33 6.86 3.57 -8.40
CA ALA A 33 5.75 2.76 -8.91
C ALA A 33 4.43 3.55 -9.02
N VAL A 34 4.15 4.42 -8.04
CA VAL A 34 2.92 5.22 -7.99
C VAL A 34 3.03 6.46 -8.89
N THR A 35 4.21 7.09 -8.98
CA THR A 35 4.43 8.23 -9.88
C THR A 35 4.45 7.81 -11.34
N SER A 36 4.99 6.63 -11.68
CA SER A 36 4.88 6.07 -13.05
C SER A 36 3.44 5.78 -13.47
N ARG A 37 2.52 5.57 -12.51
CA ARG A 37 1.06 5.43 -12.77
C ARG A 37 0.35 6.78 -12.90
N GLY A 38 1.03 7.90 -12.65
CA GLY A 38 0.50 9.25 -12.77
C GLY A 38 0.01 9.89 -11.46
N MET A 39 0.20 9.23 -10.31
CA MET A 39 -0.16 9.77 -8.99
C MET A 39 0.76 10.94 -8.61
N ARG A 40 0.20 11.98 -7.98
CA ARG A 40 0.93 13.20 -7.57
C ARG A 40 0.77 13.47 -6.08
N ASP A 41 1.19 14.66 -5.63
CA ASP A 41 1.23 15.07 -4.23
C ASP A 41 -0.11 14.88 -3.48
N ALA A 42 -1.24 15.05 -4.16
CA ALA A 42 -2.56 14.81 -3.58
C ALA A 42 -2.73 13.34 -3.18
N GLU A 43 -2.50 12.42 -4.11
CA GLU A 43 -2.55 10.98 -3.83
C GLU A 43 -1.48 10.55 -2.83
N MET A 44 -0.29 11.18 -2.82
CA MET A 44 0.74 10.84 -1.84
C MET A 44 0.30 11.10 -0.40
N ARG A 45 -0.49 12.17 -0.16
CA ARG A 45 -1.07 12.44 1.16
C ARG A 45 -2.05 11.35 1.57
N ASP A 46 -2.91 10.94 0.64
CA ASP A 46 -3.87 9.87 0.88
C ASP A 46 -3.17 8.53 1.15
N ILE A 47 -2.14 8.19 0.36
CA ILE A 47 -1.33 6.98 0.55
C ILE A 47 -0.63 7.00 1.91
N ALA A 48 -0.05 8.13 2.31
CA ALA A 48 0.58 8.26 3.63
C ALA A 48 -0.43 8.02 4.76
N GLN A 49 -1.64 8.59 4.66
CA GLN A 49 -2.69 8.36 5.64
C GLN A 49 -3.13 6.89 5.67
N LEU A 50 -3.30 6.24 4.51
CA LEU A 50 -3.67 4.83 4.43
C LEU A 50 -2.60 3.90 5.01
N ILE A 51 -1.31 4.26 4.92
CA ILE A 51 -0.22 3.54 5.59
C ILE A 51 -0.39 3.63 7.11
N VAL A 52 -0.64 4.83 7.64
CA VAL A 52 -0.84 5.04 9.08
C VAL A 52 -2.08 4.27 9.57
N ASP A 53 -3.21 4.43 8.88
CA ASP A 53 -4.47 3.75 9.18
C ASP A 53 -4.29 2.22 9.17
N GLY A 54 -3.59 1.68 8.17
CA GLY A 54 -3.35 0.24 8.04
C GLY A 54 -2.41 -0.36 9.09
N ILE A 55 -1.52 0.45 9.67
CA ILE A 55 -0.70 0.05 10.82
C ILE A 55 -1.54 0.08 12.10
N ALA A 56 -2.33 1.13 12.31
CA ALA A 56 -3.20 1.27 13.47
C ALA A 56 -4.28 0.19 13.54
N ALA A 57 -4.86 -0.18 12.39
CA ALA A 57 -5.91 -1.20 12.28
C ALA A 57 -5.38 -2.64 12.21
N ARG A 58 -4.14 -2.93 12.65
CA ARG A 58 -3.50 -4.24 12.42
C ARG A 58 -4.26 -5.45 12.98
N ASP A 59 -5.10 -5.23 13.97
CA ASP A 59 -5.92 -6.26 14.64
C ASP A 59 -7.44 -6.00 14.50
N ASP A 60 -7.85 -5.09 13.60
CA ASP A 60 -9.25 -4.73 13.32
C ASP A 60 -9.60 -5.09 11.87
N ALA A 61 -10.36 -6.17 11.69
CA ALA A 61 -10.70 -6.71 10.39
C ALA A 61 -11.67 -5.81 9.59
N ASP A 62 -12.57 -5.11 10.27
CA ASP A 62 -13.56 -4.24 9.63
C ASP A 62 -12.88 -2.95 9.15
N ALA A 63 -12.05 -2.33 9.99
CA ALA A 63 -11.23 -1.20 9.58
C ALA A 63 -10.29 -1.57 8.42
N GLN A 64 -9.69 -2.77 8.44
CA GLN A 64 -8.88 -3.25 7.30
C GLN A 64 -9.69 -3.39 6.02
N ALA A 65 -10.94 -3.88 6.09
CA ALA A 65 -11.82 -3.97 4.93
C ALA A 65 -12.13 -2.59 4.34
N ASP A 66 -12.32 -1.59 5.20
CA ASP A 66 -12.58 -0.21 4.79
C ASP A 66 -11.35 0.43 4.12
N ILE A 67 -10.18 0.21 4.70
CA ILE A 67 -8.90 0.67 4.14
C ILE A 67 -8.64 0.01 2.78
N ARG A 68 -8.91 -1.29 2.61
CA ARG A 68 -8.80 -1.97 1.30
C ARG A 68 -9.64 -1.29 0.23
N ARG A 69 -10.88 -0.91 0.56
CA ARG A 69 -11.78 -0.22 -0.39
C ARG A 69 -11.23 1.16 -0.76
N ARG A 70 -10.67 1.90 0.20
CA ARG A 70 -10.03 3.21 -0.05
C ARG A 70 -8.78 3.06 -0.93
N VAL A 71 -7.94 2.05 -0.68
CA VAL A 71 -6.77 1.74 -1.53
C VAL A 71 -7.21 1.45 -2.96
N ALA A 72 -8.20 0.57 -3.14
CA ALA A 72 -8.76 0.23 -4.46
C ALA A 72 -9.28 1.48 -5.19
N SER A 73 -10.07 2.31 -4.49
CA SER A 73 -10.60 3.55 -5.05
C SER A 73 -9.52 4.51 -5.55
N ILE A 74 -8.36 4.58 -4.90
CA ILE A 74 -7.24 5.37 -5.40
C ILE A 74 -6.66 4.69 -6.63
N THR A 75 -6.31 3.40 -6.54
CA THR A 75 -5.59 2.69 -7.61
C THR A 75 -6.39 2.54 -8.90
N ASP A 76 -7.71 2.43 -8.84
CA ASP A 76 -8.59 2.29 -10.00
C ASP A 76 -8.59 3.53 -10.90
N ARG A 77 -8.24 4.70 -10.35
CA ARG A 77 -8.10 5.95 -11.11
C ARG A 77 -6.81 6.00 -11.95
N PHE A 78 -5.85 5.12 -11.67
CA PHE A 78 -4.50 5.16 -12.26
C PHE A 78 -4.11 3.79 -12.84
N PRO A 79 -4.33 3.57 -14.15
CA PRO A 79 -3.97 2.32 -14.82
C PRO A 79 -2.49 1.96 -14.69
N VAL A 80 -2.17 0.68 -14.87
CA VAL A 80 -0.78 0.18 -14.83
C VAL A 80 -0.12 0.38 -16.21
N PRO A 81 1.01 1.11 -16.30
CA PRO A 81 1.74 1.27 -17.55
C PRO A 81 2.15 -0.08 -18.16
N GLY A 82 2.03 -0.20 -19.49
CA GLY A 82 2.43 -1.40 -20.22
C GLY A 82 1.43 -2.56 -20.13
N LEU A 83 0.31 -2.41 -19.42
CA LEU A 83 -0.79 -3.37 -19.42
C LEU A 83 -2.02 -2.78 -20.12
N PRO A 84 -2.80 -3.59 -20.86
CA PRO A 84 -4.09 -3.13 -21.38
C PRO A 84 -5.01 -2.74 -20.22
N VAL A 85 -5.76 -1.66 -20.41
CA VAL A 85 -6.82 -1.25 -19.47
C VAL A 85 -7.99 -2.21 -19.63
N THR A 86 -7.82 -3.42 -19.14
CA THR A 86 -8.89 -4.38 -18.99
C THR A 86 -9.61 -4.02 -17.71
N ARG A 87 -10.89 -3.65 -17.78
CA ARG A 87 -11.71 -3.59 -16.57
C ARG A 87 -11.72 -5.00 -16.00
N VAL A 88 -11.03 -5.18 -14.88
CA VAL A 88 -11.03 -6.43 -14.13
C VAL A 88 -12.48 -6.70 -13.76
N SER A 89 -13.09 -7.77 -14.28
CA SER A 89 -14.37 -8.26 -13.74
C SER A 89 -14.13 -8.65 -12.28
N ALA A 90 -15.16 -8.63 -11.45
CA ALA A 90 -15.07 -8.82 -10.00
C ALA A 90 -14.54 -10.22 -9.55
N ASP A 91 -13.96 -11.01 -10.44
CA ASP A 91 -13.71 -12.45 -10.30
C ASP A 91 -12.22 -12.84 -10.26
N ILE A 92 -11.27 -11.92 -10.02
CA ILE A 92 -9.88 -12.32 -9.78
C ILE A 92 -9.73 -12.74 -8.31
N PRO A 93 -9.43 -14.01 -8.00
CA PRO A 93 -9.18 -14.43 -6.63
C PRO A 93 -7.86 -13.83 -6.13
N ALA A 94 -7.86 -13.43 -4.86
CA ALA A 94 -6.72 -12.88 -4.13
C ALA A 94 -5.56 -13.88 -3.98
#